data_AF-A0A7W4ED79-F1
#
_entry.id   AF-A0A7W4ED79-F1
#
_cell.length_a   1.000
_cell.length_b   1.000
_cell.length_c   1.000
_cell.angle_alpha   90.00
_cell.angle_beta   90.00
_cell.angle_gamma   90.00
#
_symmetry.space_group_name_H-M   'P 1'
#
loop_
_entity.id
_entity.type
_entity.pdbx_description
1 polymer ?
#
loop_
_entity_poly.entity_id
_entity_poly.type
_entity_poly.pdbx_seq_one_letter_code
_entity_poly.pdbx_strand_id
1 'polypeptide(L)'
;MADPTVLDGNRCFSICVWALPDGIAHPKNVPKDSLADGYYMQCAGSNTGMTIEVRVPDPDNHTAQYPYIHYVVAREPVADKERFVPLTWQRDGEPFTIRIHPEEVFTGEEAGQVFADYITKGIIPSESVLRKIDI
;
A
#
# COMPACT_ATOMS: atom_id res chain seq x y z
N MET A 1 -24.18 7.72 -3.31
CA MET A 1 -23.11 6.85 -3.83
C MET A 1 -22.97 5.77 -2.78
N ALA A 2 -23.29 4.51 -3.09
CA ALA A 2 -23.20 3.44 -2.11
C ALA A 2 -21.72 3.19 -1.82
N ASP A 3 -21.35 3.08 -0.55
CA ASP A 3 -19.99 2.68 -0.17
C ASP A 3 -19.68 1.35 -0.86
N PRO A 4 -18.61 1.28 -1.67
CA PRO A 4 -18.29 0.06 -2.40
C PRO A 4 -18.01 -1.05 -1.40
N THR A 5 -18.73 -2.17 -1.53
CA THR A 5 -18.47 -3.37 -0.72
C THR A 5 -17.22 -4.12 -1.17
N VAL A 6 -16.64 -3.74 -2.32
CA VAL A 6 -15.51 -4.39 -2.96
C VAL A 6 -14.73 -3.41 -3.84
N LEU A 7 -13.42 -3.62 -3.98
CA LEU A 7 -12.62 -2.94 -5.00
C LEU A 7 -12.91 -3.56 -6.38
N ASP A 8 -13.57 -2.78 -7.24
CA ASP A 8 -13.95 -3.17 -8.59
C ASP A 8 -12.85 -2.89 -9.62
N GLY A 9 -11.79 -2.21 -9.20
CA GLY A 9 -10.72 -1.78 -10.09
C GLY A 9 -11.18 -0.74 -11.10
N ASN A 10 -12.21 0.06 -10.81
CA ASN A 10 -12.64 1.18 -11.65
C ASN A 10 -12.89 2.45 -10.81
N ARG A 11 -14.11 2.65 -10.32
CA ARG A 11 -14.39 3.82 -9.46
C ARG A 11 -13.84 3.60 -8.05
N CYS A 12 -13.65 2.34 -7.68
CA CYS A 12 -13.18 1.92 -6.38
C CYS A 12 -12.00 0.98 -6.63
N PHE A 13 -10.83 1.57 -6.87
CA PHE A 13 -9.61 0.84 -7.20
C PHE A 13 -8.52 0.95 -6.13
N SER A 14 -8.65 1.82 -5.12
CA SER A 14 -7.63 1.96 -4.08
C SER A 14 -8.20 2.26 -2.71
N ILE A 15 -7.50 1.78 -1.68
CA ILE A 15 -7.73 2.07 -0.27
C ILE A 15 -6.41 2.48 0.35
N CYS A 16 -6.43 3.48 1.23
CA CYS A 16 -5.27 3.93 1.97
C CYS A 16 -5.65 4.09 3.45
N VAL A 17 -4.83 3.54 4.35
CA VAL A 17 -5.04 3.55 5.80
C VAL A 17 -3.85 4.20 6.48
N TRP A 18 -4.13 5.21 7.29
CA TRP A 18 -3.16 6.03 7.99
C TRP A 18 -3.27 5.75 9.50
N ALA A 19 -2.13 5.50 10.16
CA ALA A 19 -2.08 5.47 11.62
C ALA A 19 -1.98 6.91 12.13
N LEU A 20 -3.12 7.46 12.56
CA LEU A 20 -3.18 8.86 12.99
C LEU A 20 -2.63 9.03 14.41
N PRO A 21 -1.98 10.16 14.71
CA PRO A 21 -1.63 10.53 16.08
C PRO A 21 -2.88 10.64 16.97
N ASP A 22 -2.71 10.41 18.28
CA ASP A 22 -3.78 10.57 19.26
C ASP A 22 -4.45 11.94 19.15
N GLY A 23 -5.79 11.94 19.19
CA GLY A 23 -6.59 13.16 19.09
C GLY A 23 -6.78 13.68 17.65
N ILE A 24 -6.14 13.09 16.64
CA ILE A 24 -6.36 13.44 15.24
C ILE A 24 -7.36 12.47 14.60
N ALA A 25 -8.53 12.99 14.21
CA ALA A 25 -9.60 12.20 13.62
C ALA A 25 -9.54 12.08 12.08
N HIS A 26 -8.65 12.82 11.42
CA HIS A 26 -8.60 12.87 9.96
C HIS A 26 -7.16 13.07 9.43
N PRO A 27 -6.71 12.33 8.39
CA PRO A 27 -5.34 12.44 7.83
C PRO A 27 -4.90 13.86 7.46
N LYS A 28 -5.81 14.66 6.88
CA LYS A 28 -5.54 16.06 6.51
C LYS A 28 -5.17 16.98 7.68
N ASN A 29 -5.43 16.56 8.91
CA ASN A 29 -5.15 17.34 10.12
C ASN A 29 -3.82 16.91 10.77
N VAL A 30 -3.12 15.92 10.22
CA VAL A 30 -1.79 15.53 10.69
C VAL A 30 -0.79 16.65 10.36
N PRO A 31 0.01 17.12 11.33
CA PRO A 31 1.05 18.12 11.09
C PRO A 31 2.04 17.66 10.01
N LYS A 32 2.45 18.58 9.14
CA LYS A 32 3.32 18.27 7.98
C LYS A 32 4.75 17.88 8.32
N ASP A 33 5.17 18.18 9.53
CA ASP A 33 6.44 17.80 10.13
C ASP A 33 6.34 16.51 10.97
N SER A 34 5.15 15.93 11.11
CA SER A 34 4.94 14.66 11.80
C SER A 34 5.38 13.49 10.91
N LEU A 35 6.03 12.49 11.50
CA LEU A 35 6.31 11.21 10.82
C LEU A 35 5.03 10.47 10.39
N ALA A 36 3.89 10.79 11.02
CA ALA A 36 2.59 10.27 10.59
C ALA A 36 2.13 10.88 9.25
N ASP A 37 2.65 12.05 8.85
CA ASP A 37 2.45 12.61 7.52
C ASP A 37 3.33 11.84 6.52
N GLY A 38 2.75 10.79 5.94
CA GLY A 38 3.44 9.92 4.97
C GLY A 38 3.55 8.46 5.41
N TYR A 39 3.25 8.14 6.67
CA TYR A 39 3.13 6.76 7.14
C TYR A 39 1.74 6.19 6.80
N TYR A 40 1.69 5.27 5.84
CA TYR A 40 0.44 4.63 5.45
C TYR A 40 0.65 3.25 4.83
N MET A 41 -0.42 2.45 4.85
CA MET A 41 -0.57 1.26 4.02
C MET A 41 -1.64 1.52 2.96
N GLN A 42 -1.39 1.15 1.72
CA GLN A 42 -2.37 1.26 0.65
C GLN A 42 -2.44 0.00 -0.20
N CYS A 43 -3.56 -0.20 -0.87
CA CYS A 43 -3.67 -1.14 -1.98
C CYS A 43 -4.27 -0.47 -3.21
N ALA A 44 -3.94 -1.00 -4.39
CA ALA A 44 -4.51 -0.56 -5.65
C ALA A 44 -4.74 -1.73 -6.62
N GLY A 45 -5.91 -1.78 -7.26
CA GLY A 45 -6.31 -2.83 -8.19
C GLY A 45 -7.79 -3.21 -8.03
N SER A 46 -8.10 -4.48 -8.28
CA SER A 46 -9.42 -5.08 -8.07
C SER A 46 -9.34 -6.20 -7.02
N ASN A 47 -10.49 -6.69 -6.55
CA ASN A 47 -10.56 -7.82 -5.62
C ASN A 47 -9.92 -9.13 -6.12
N THR A 48 -9.65 -9.24 -7.42
CA THR A 48 -8.99 -10.42 -8.03
C THR A 48 -7.51 -10.21 -8.28
N GLY A 49 -7.02 -8.98 -8.14
CA GLY A 49 -5.61 -8.64 -8.26
C GLY A 49 -5.36 -7.20 -7.85
N MET A 50 -4.56 -7.01 -6.81
CA MET A 50 -4.15 -5.71 -6.31
C MET A 50 -2.71 -5.74 -5.79
N THR A 51 -2.02 -4.60 -5.86
CA THR A 51 -0.75 -4.39 -5.17
C THR A 51 -1.01 -3.88 -3.75
N ILE A 52 -0.09 -4.15 -2.82
CA ILE A 52 -0.05 -3.52 -1.50
C ILE A 52 1.27 -2.79 -1.35
N GLU A 53 1.19 -1.54 -0.92
CA GLU A 53 2.34 -0.69 -0.67
C GLU A 53 2.29 -0.15 0.75
N VAL A 54 3.46 0.01 1.35
CA VAL A 54 3.60 0.62 2.66
C VAL A 54 4.72 1.64 2.64
N ARG A 55 4.46 2.80 3.21
CA ARG A 55 5.49 3.78 3.56
C ARG A 55 5.74 3.68 5.04
N VAL A 56 7.00 3.62 5.45
CA VAL A 56 7.44 3.63 6.85
C VAL A 56 8.39 4.80 7.07
N PRO A 57 8.42 5.44 8.26
CA PRO A 57 9.43 6.45 8.55
C PRO A 57 10.85 5.93 8.32
N ASP A 58 11.68 6.73 7.67
CA ASP A 58 13.10 6.41 7.49
C ASP A 58 13.90 6.96 8.69
N PRO A 59 14.41 6.10 9.60
CA PRO A 59 15.13 6.55 10.78
C PRO A 59 16.44 7.27 10.46
N ASP A 60 17.02 7.00 9.29
CA ASP A 60 18.32 7.53 8.89
C ASP A 60 18.18 8.83 8.07
N ASN A 61 16.96 9.17 7.63
CA ASN A 61 16.74 10.25 6.68
C ASN A 61 15.54 11.16 7.00
N HIS A 62 15.34 11.45 8.29
CA HIS A 62 14.23 12.29 8.78
C HIS A 62 14.18 13.72 8.22
N THR A 63 15.28 14.23 7.67
CA THR A 63 15.37 15.59 7.09
C THR A 63 15.18 15.61 5.57
N ALA A 64 15.03 14.46 4.93
CA ALA A 64 14.75 14.43 3.49
C ALA A 64 13.36 15.01 3.19
N GLN A 65 13.22 15.48 1.95
CA GLN A 65 11.91 15.86 1.39
C GLN A 65 10.88 14.72 1.51
N TYR A 66 11.35 13.46 1.53
CA TYR A 66 10.56 12.26 1.74
C TYR A 66 11.19 11.42 2.87
N PRO A 67 10.82 11.67 4.14
CA PRO A 67 11.42 11.02 5.31
C PRO A 67 10.83 9.61 5.53
N TYR A 68 10.66 8.84 4.46
CA TYR A 68 10.06 7.51 4.49
C TYR A 68 10.73 6.56 3.50
N ILE A 69 10.69 5.27 3.83
CA ILE A 69 11.01 4.18 2.91
C ILE A 69 9.71 3.68 2.31
N HIS A 70 9.65 3.57 0.98
CA HIS A 70 8.50 3.03 0.27
C HIS A 70 8.76 1.57 -0.11
N TYR A 71 7.86 0.68 0.31
CA TYR A 71 7.90 -0.75 0.00
C TYR A 71 6.68 -1.19 -0.79
N VAL A 72 6.89 -2.18 -1.66
CA VAL A 72 5.84 -3.10 -2.11
C VAL A 72 5.89 -4.34 -1.23
N VAL A 73 4.73 -4.86 -0.86
CA VAL A 73 4.59 -6.10 -0.09
C VAL A 73 4.51 -7.29 -1.04
N ALA A 74 5.17 -8.38 -0.69
CA ALA A 74 5.01 -9.69 -1.34
C ALA A 74 4.37 -10.70 -0.38
N ARG A 75 3.75 -11.75 -0.92
CA ARG A 75 3.29 -12.92 -0.15
C ARG A 75 4.45 -13.76 0.35
N GLU A 76 5.49 -13.87 -0.47
CA GLU A 76 6.68 -14.68 -0.24
C GLU A 76 7.94 -13.89 -0.65
N PRO A 77 9.12 -14.22 -0.10
CA PRO A 77 10.37 -13.56 -0.46
C PRO A 77 10.61 -13.61 -1.98
N VAL A 78 10.86 -12.45 -2.59
CA VAL A 78 11.10 -12.32 -4.03
C VAL A 78 12.45 -12.93 -4.38
N ALA A 79 12.44 -14.11 -5.02
CA ALA A 79 13.64 -14.81 -5.45
C ALA A 79 14.18 -14.26 -6.80
N ASP A 80 13.32 -14.14 -7.82
CA ASP A 80 13.67 -13.62 -9.14
C ASP A 80 13.18 -12.18 -9.30
N LYS A 81 14.07 -11.22 -9.03
CA LYS A 81 13.74 -9.79 -9.09
C LYS A 81 13.42 -9.28 -10.50
N GLU A 82 13.75 -10.06 -11.53
CA GLU A 82 13.51 -9.68 -12.93
C GLU A 82 12.20 -10.27 -13.48
N ARG A 83 11.50 -11.10 -12.69
CA ARG A 83 10.21 -11.66 -13.07
C ARG A 83 9.10 -10.63 -12.85
N PHE A 84 8.42 -10.27 -13.94
CA PHE A 84 7.29 -9.35 -13.88
C PHE A 84 6.07 -9.89 -14.63
N VAL A 85 4.90 -9.56 -14.10
CA VAL A 85 3.60 -9.75 -14.74
C VAL A 85 2.87 -8.40 -14.86
N PRO A 86 2.00 -8.23 -15.85
CA PRO A 86 1.13 -7.07 -15.91
C PRO A 86 0.04 -7.19 -14.84
N LEU A 87 -0.17 -6.12 -14.08
CA LEU A 87 -1.37 -5.93 -13.26
C LEU A 87 -2.14 -4.73 -13.81
N THR A 88 -3.38 -4.97 -14.24
CA THR A 88 -4.21 -3.98 -14.94
C THR A 88 -5.53 -3.76 -14.19
N TRP A 89 -5.91 -2.50 -14.05
CA TRP A 89 -7.24 -2.07 -13.61
C TRP A 89 -7.65 -0.81 -14.39
N GLN A 90 -8.89 -0.35 -14.22
CA GLN A 90 -9.40 0.89 -14.77
C GLN A 90 -9.12 2.05 -13.83
N ARG A 91 -8.60 3.15 -14.36
CA ARG A 91 -8.43 4.42 -13.66
C ARG A 91 -9.10 5.49 -14.49
N ASP A 92 -10.14 6.11 -13.94
CA ASP A 92 -10.92 7.15 -14.63
C ASP A 92 -11.49 6.69 -15.98
N GLY A 93 -11.85 5.40 -16.09
CA GLY A 93 -12.40 4.78 -17.30
C GLY A 93 -11.37 4.31 -18.33
N GLU A 94 -10.08 4.50 -18.07
CA GLU A 94 -8.98 4.08 -18.94
C GLU A 94 -8.18 2.92 -18.32
N PRO A 95 -7.67 1.96 -19.13
CA PRO A 95 -6.79 0.92 -18.64
C PRO A 95 -5.48 1.50 -18.07
N PHE A 96 -5.18 1.17 -16.83
CA PHE A 96 -3.91 1.46 -16.17
C PHE A 96 -3.20 0.15 -15.86
N THR A 97 -1.96 0.01 -16.32
CA THR A 97 -1.19 -1.23 -16.18
C THR A 97 0.17 -0.93 -15.54
N ILE A 98 0.51 -1.69 -14.52
CA ILE A 98 1.85 -1.70 -13.91
C ILE A 98 2.56 -3.03 -14.18
N ARG A 99 3.89 -3.01 -14.08
CA ARG A 99 4.72 -4.22 -14.04
C ARG A 99 5.08 -4.50 -12.59
N ILE A 100 4.75 -5.70 -12.13
CA ILE A 100 4.89 -6.08 -10.72
C ILE A 100 5.34 -7.54 -10.61
N HIS A 101 6.00 -7.91 -9.52
CA HIS A 101 6.37 -9.32 -9.31
C HIS A 101 5.11 -10.14 -9.01
N PRO A 102 4.99 -11.41 -9.48
CA PRO A 102 3.80 -12.23 -9.22
C PRO A 102 3.44 -12.37 -7.74
N GLU A 103 4.45 -12.45 -6.86
CA GLU A 103 4.24 -12.53 -5.41
C GLU A 103 3.74 -11.25 -4.76
N GLU A 104 3.75 -10.13 -5.48
CA GLU A 104 3.27 -8.84 -4.99
C GLU A 104 1.84 -8.54 -5.46
N VAL A 105 1.19 -9.49 -6.14
CA VAL A 105 -0.21 -9.38 -6.58
C VAL A 105 -1.10 -10.15 -5.63
N PHE A 106 -1.95 -9.47 -4.88
CA PHE A 106 -2.86 -10.05 -3.89
C PHE A 106 -4.29 -10.15 -4.42
N THR A 107 -5.03 -11.15 -3.96
CA THR A 107 -6.49 -11.10 -3.97
C THR A 107 -7.01 -10.18 -2.86
N GLY A 108 -8.27 -9.79 -2.91
CA GLY A 108 -8.91 -9.00 -1.86
C GLY A 108 -8.96 -9.71 -0.50
N GLU A 109 -9.03 -11.04 -0.48
CA GLU A 109 -9.00 -11.82 0.75
C GLU A 109 -7.61 -11.77 1.39
N GLU A 110 -6.56 -12.01 0.60
CA GLU A 110 -5.18 -11.93 1.08
C GLU A 110 -4.84 -10.52 1.56
N ALA A 111 -5.22 -9.49 0.80
CA ALA A 111 -5.01 -8.10 1.20
C ALA A 111 -5.80 -7.75 2.47
N GLY A 112 -7.04 -8.24 2.60
CA GLY A 112 -7.86 -8.04 3.78
C GLY A 112 -7.15 -8.49 5.07
N GLN A 113 -6.43 -9.62 5.03
CA GLN A 113 -5.67 -10.10 6.17
C GLN A 113 -4.49 -9.17 6.51
N VAL A 114 -3.74 -8.70 5.50
CA VAL A 114 -2.64 -7.75 5.71
C VAL A 114 -3.12 -6.45 6.35
N PHE A 115 -4.24 -5.90 5.86
CA PHE A 115 -4.84 -4.69 6.43
C PHE A 115 -5.41 -4.92 7.84
N ALA A 116 -6.01 -6.08 8.10
CA ALA A 116 -6.51 -6.42 9.43
C ALA A 116 -5.37 -6.44 10.45
N ASP A 117 -4.23 -7.05 10.12
CA ASP A 117 -3.05 -7.07 10.98
C ASP A 117 -2.48 -5.66 11.19
N TYR A 118 -2.40 -4.85 10.13
CA TYR A 118 -1.97 -3.45 10.22
C TYR A 118 -2.88 -2.61 11.13
N ILE A 119 -4.20 -2.72 10.96
CA ILE A 119 -5.18 -1.92 11.72
C ILE A 119 -5.27 -2.37 13.17
N THR A 120 -5.32 -3.68 13.42
CA THR A 120 -5.63 -4.20 14.77
C THR A 120 -4.38 -4.39 15.63
N LYS A 121 -3.22 -4.61 15.01
CA LYS A 121 -1.95 -4.88 15.72
C LYS A 121 -0.90 -3.81 15.49
N GLY A 122 -1.08 -2.92 14.51
CA GLY A 122 -0.09 -1.89 14.17
C GLY A 122 1.18 -2.47 13.53
N ILE A 123 1.09 -3.67 12.93
CA ILE A 123 2.26 -4.36 12.35
C ILE A 123 2.21 -4.33 10.82
N ILE A 124 3.39 -4.30 10.22
CA ILE A 124 3.56 -4.51 8.78
C ILE A 124 4.19 -5.89 8.54
N PRO A 125 4.09 -6.43 7.31
CA PRO A 125 4.79 -7.66 6.94
C PRO A 125 6.30 -7.59 7.19
N SER A 126 6.92 -8.73 7.45
CA SER A 126 8.36 -8.80 7.74
C SER A 126 9.22 -8.26 6.59
N GLU A 127 10.39 -7.71 6.89
CA GLU A 127 11.33 -7.18 5.88
C GLU A 127 11.68 -8.19 4.78
N SER A 128 11.64 -9.50 5.07
CA SER A 128 11.93 -10.56 4.10
C SER A 128 10.97 -10.58 2.90
N VAL A 129 9.78 -10.00 3.04
CA VAL A 129 8.75 -9.89 2.00
C VAL A 129 8.47 -8.44 1.60
N LEU A 130 9.32 -7.50 2.01
CA LEU A 130 9.24 -6.10 1.62
C LEU A 130 10.28 -5.79 0.56
N ARG A 131 9.86 -5.33 -0.62
CA ARG A 131 10.77 -4.84 -1.65
C ARG A 131 10.74 -3.32 -1.69
N LYS A 132 11.89 -2.69 -1.40
CA LYS A 132 12.05 -1.24 -1.50
C LYS A 132 11.85 -0.80 -2.96
N ILE A 133 11.12 0.30 -3.14
CA ILE A 133 10.90 0.94 -4.43
C ILE A 133 11.22 2.43 -4.35
N ASP A 134 11.71 2.96 -5.46
CA ASP A 134 11.92 4.39 -5.68
C ASP A 134 10.84 4.84 -6.69
N ILE A 135 9.99 5.81 -6.29
CA ILE A 135 8.89 6.37 -7.10
C ILE A 135 9.18 7.82 -7.46
#